data_AF-A0A349DXX3-F1
#
_entry.id   AF-A0A349DXX3-F1
#
_cell.length_a   1.000
_cell.length_b   1.000
_cell.length_c   1.000
_cell.angle_alpha   90.00
_cell.angle_beta   90.00
_cell.angle_gamma   90.00
#
_symmetry.space_group_name_H-M   'P 1'
#
loop_
_entity.id
_entity.type
_entity.pdbx_description
1 polymer ?
#
loop_
_entity_poly.entity_id
_entity_poly.type
_entity_poly.pdbx_seq_one_letter_code
_entity_poly.pdbx_strand_id
1 'polypeptide(L)'
;MKYLFKTSLLPTTCYAGILAFLMACGGGTKDNSTESNTDSVKPNTQVDSNASSASSGDIKANEAEGKNNKPTKLSTNVEDYYKLWVKKVMEDAKKNGFEGSKPEIQVKDISNGYMKVGLMPLGITGYNTMTLWVAQNGQTTFGVLSHGCGPVCGSGNVVFYQMEGNQLKDVTEEVFSNKEQMRIDKQAQEKMPKNANSADANVGFWTVLPQKGTTIQMGIMSSNLSNDKTEMITPIAELQYNVANNTFKLVEK
;
A
#
# COMPACT_ATOMS: atom_id res chain seq x y z
N MET A 1 35.08 12.48 -3.90
CA MET A 1 34.73 11.05 -4.13
C MET A 1 34.00 10.96 -5.46
N LYS A 2 34.53 10.19 -6.42
CA LYS A 2 33.95 9.99 -7.74
C LYS A 2 33.05 8.75 -7.70
N TYR A 3 31.75 8.90 -7.92
CA TYR A 3 30.86 7.77 -8.20
C TYR A 3 30.23 7.98 -9.58
N LEU A 4 30.65 7.13 -10.51
CA LEU A 4 30.15 7.01 -11.87
C LEU A 4 28.91 6.09 -11.83
N PHE A 5 27.73 6.65 -12.10
CA PHE A 5 26.52 5.85 -12.32
C PHE A 5 26.59 5.23 -13.72
N LYS A 6 26.62 3.89 -13.79
CA LYS A 6 26.46 3.15 -15.04
C LYS A 6 24.97 3.09 -15.40
N THR A 7 24.60 3.69 -16.52
CA THR A 7 23.32 3.45 -17.19
C THR A 7 23.37 2.09 -17.89
N SER A 8 22.64 1.11 -17.39
CA SER A 8 22.40 -0.16 -18.08
C SER A 8 21.07 -0.08 -18.82
N LEU A 9 21.10 0.27 -20.10
CA LEU A 9 20.04 -0.08 -21.04
C LEU A 9 20.15 -1.58 -21.32
N LEU A 10 19.15 -2.36 -20.90
CA LEU A 10 18.92 -3.70 -21.44
C LEU A 10 17.68 -3.67 -22.33
N PRO A 11 17.75 -4.14 -23.58
CA PRO A 11 16.59 -4.24 -24.46
C PRO A 11 15.74 -5.45 -24.08
N THR A 12 14.45 -5.22 -23.89
CA THR A 12 13.42 -6.26 -23.81
C THR A 12 13.28 -6.93 -25.18
N THR A 13 13.95 -8.07 -25.35
CA THR A 13 13.74 -8.95 -26.50
C THR A 13 12.58 -9.91 -26.21
N CYS A 14 11.66 -9.94 -27.17
CA CYS A 14 10.53 -10.86 -27.25
C CYS A 14 11.01 -12.33 -27.22
N TYR A 15 10.30 -13.18 -26.47
CA TYR A 15 10.26 -14.61 -26.77
C TYR A 15 8.81 -15.09 -26.81
N ALA A 16 8.42 -15.54 -28.01
CA ALA A 16 7.21 -16.29 -28.31
C ALA A 16 7.55 -17.78 -28.43
N GLY A 17 6.57 -18.65 -28.17
CA GLY A 17 6.62 -20.12 -28.36
C GLY A 17 7.23 -20.84 -27.15
N ILE A 18 6.57 -21.82 -26.53
CA ILE A 18 6.24 -23.12 -27.13
C ILE A 18 4.89 -23.64 -26.60
N LEU A 19 4.09 -24.15 -27.54
CA LEU A 19 2.89 -24.96 -27.35
C LEU A 19 3.16 -26.32 -28.01
N ALA A 20 2.97 -27.43 -27.28
CA ALA A 20 2.71 -28.82 -27.77
C ALA A 20 2.91 -29.78 -26.58
N PHE A 21 1.86 -30.39 -26.01
CA PHE A 21 1.13 -31.61 -26.40
C PHE A 21 1.42 -32.74 -25.40
N LEU A 22 0.37 -33.23 -24.73
CA LEU A 22 0.15 -34.67 -24.49
C LEU A 22 -1.36 -34.87 -24.33
N MET A 23 -1.97 -35.48 -25.36
CA MET A 23 -3.33 -36.01 -25.35
C MET A 23 -3.34 -37.45 -24.84
N ALA A 24 -4.31 -37.73 -23.97
CA ALA A 24 -5.23 -38.87 -23.89
C ALA A 24 -4.82 -40.29 -24.37
N CYS A 25 -5.15 -41.29 -23.54
CA CYS A 25 -5.99 -42.47 -23.85
C CYS A 25 -6.30 -43.19 -22.52
N GLY A 26 -7.55 -43.20 -22.04
CA GLY A 26 -8.50 -44.32 -22.17
C GLY A 26 -8.89 -44.74 -20.73
N GLY A 27 -10.13 -44.92 -20.30
CA GLY A 27 -11.29 -45.53 -20.93
C GLY A 27 -11.65 -46.78 -20.11
N GLY A 28 -12.76 -46.77 -19.35
CA GLY A 28 -13.20 -47.93 -18.58
C GLY A 28 -14.41 -47.65 -17.69
N THR A 29 -15.57 -48.12 -18.13
CA THR A 29 -16.89 -48.06 -17.48
C THR A 29 -17.17 -49.27 -16.58
N LYS A 30 -18.19 -49.11 -15.71
CA LYS A 30 -19.16 -50.10 -15.17
C LYS A 30 -19.04 -50.63 -13.72
N ASP A 31 -20.12 -50.33 -13.00
CA ASP A 31 -21.05 -51.20 -12.25
C ASP A 31 -20.74 -51.74 -10.83
N ASN A 32 -21.69 -51.36 -9.95
CA ASN A 32 -22.39 -52.11 -8.90
C ASN A 32 -21.67 -52.75 -7.69
N SER A 33 -22.12 -52.26 -6.53
CA SER A 33 -22.48 -52.97 -5.28
C SER A 33 -22.19 -54.46 -5.16
N THR A 34 -21.59 -54.87 -4.03
CA THR A 34 -22.18 -55.78 -3.03
C THR A 34 -21.31 -55.79 -1.75
N GLU A 35 -21.99 -55.97 -0.63
CA GLU A 35 -21.57 -56.03 0.79
C GLU A 35 -20.45 -57.04 1.12
N SER A 36 -19.72 -56.78 2.22
CA SER A 36 -19.51 -57.79 3.27
C SER A 36 -19.06 -57.17 4.59
N ASN A 37 -19.80 -57.48 5.66
CA ASN A 37 -19.52 -57.24 7.07
C ASN A 37 -18.17 -57.80 7.55
N THR A 38 -17.52 -57.14 8.51
CA THR A 38 -17.15 -57.78 9.80
C THR A 38 -16.73 -56.75 10.87
N ASP A 39 -17.58 -56.69 11.89
CA ASP A 39 -17.36 -56.56 13.34
C ASP A 39 -16.18 -55.79 13.98
N SER A 40 -16.63 -54.96 14.94
CA SER A 40 -16.14 -54.82 16.33
C SER A 40 -14.87 -54.01 16.60
N VAL A 41 -15.02 -52.86 17.27
CA VAL A 41 -14.80 -52.69 18.73
C VAL A 41 -14.96 -51.19 19.07
N LYS A 42 -15.90 -50.91 19.99
CA LYS A 42 -16.07 -49.64 20.72
C LYS A 42 -14.99 -49.53 21.81
N PRO A 43 -14.57 -48.32 22.21
CA PRO A 43 -15.14 -47.85 23.47
C PRO A 43 -15.54 -46.37 23.47
N ASN A 44 -16.62 -46.17 24.22
CA ASN A 44 -17.25 -44.94 24.63
C ASN A 44 -16.59 -44.49 25.94
N THR A 45 -16.20 -43.22 26.06
CA THR A 45 -15.93 -42.62 27.38
C THR A 45 -16.54 -41.22 27.44
N GLN A 46 -17.77 -41.20 27.95
CA GLN A 46 -18.41 -40.04 28.54
C GLN A 46 -18.04 -40.05 30.04
N VAL A 47 -17.60 -38.92 30.59
CA VAL A 47 -17.45 -38.72 32.03
C VAL A 47 -18.28 -37.51 32.43
N ASP A 48 -19.41 -37.78 33.07
CA ASP A 48 -20.16 -36.84 33.90
C ASP A 48 -20.24 -37.43 35.31
N SER A 49 -19.85 -36.66 36.34
CA SER A 49 -20.53 -36.52 37.65
C SER A 49 -19.79 -35.44 38.47
N ASN A 50 -20.42 -34.32 38.86
CA ASN A 50 -21.26 -34.11 40.08
C ASN A 50 -20.55 -34.50 41.38
N ALA A 51 -20.59 -33.79 42.51
CA ALA A 51 -21.30 -32.63 43.05
C ALA A 51 -20.42 -32.10 44.23
N SER A 52 -20.59 -30.95 44.88
CA SER A 52 -21.75 -30.56 45.68
C SER A 52 -21.51 -29.21 46.38
N SER A 53 -22.54 -28.34 46.40
CA SER A 53 -23.07 -27.51 47.52
C SER A 53 -22.10 -26.73 48.45
N ALA A 54 -22.33 -25.50 48.90
CA ALA A 54 -23.47 -24.57 48.87
C ALA A 54 -23.04 -23.21 49.45
N SER A 55 -23.95 -22.23 49.34
CA SER A 55 -24.19 -21.10 50.26
C SER A 55 -23.60 -19.72 49.91
N SER A 56 -24.47 -18.91 49.29
CA SER A 56 -24.97 -17.63 49.80
C SER A 56 -23.98 -16.57 50.28
N GLY A 57 -23.92 -15.47 49.53
CA GLY A 57 -23.37 -14.19 49.99
C GLY A 57 -23.57 -13.10 48.95
N ASP A 58 -24.66 -12.35 49.08
CA ASP A 58 -24.88 -11.08 48.38
C ASP A 58 -23.72 -10.11 48.64
N ILE A 59 -22.97 -9.74 47.60
CA ILE A 59 -22.22 -8.48 47.58
C ILE A 59 -22.36 -7.86 46.19
N LYS A 60 -23.16 -6.79 46.13
CA LYS A 60 -23.10 -5.79 45.05
C LYS A 60 -21.74 -5.10 45.10
N ALA A 61 -20.96 -5.24 44.04
CA ALA A 61 -19.88 -4.32 43.73
C ALA A 61 -19.93 -4.02 42.22
N ASN A 62 -20.39 -2.80 41.91
CA ASN A 62 -20.02 -2.12 40.67
C ASN A 62 -18.50 -2.05 40.63
N GLU A 63 -17.86 -2.54 39.57
CA GLU A 63 -16.68 -1.89 39.00
C GLU A 63 -16.22 -2.54 37.70
N ALA A 64 -15.89 -1.64 36.77
CA ALA A 64 -15.06 -1.81 35.58
C ALA A 64 -15.56 -2.82 34.53
N GLU A 65 -16.27 -2.26 33.54
CA GLU A 65 -16.23 -2.73 32.16
C GLU A 65 -14.76 -2.91 31.73
N GLY A 66 -14.27 -4.13 31.89
CA GLY A 66 -13.06 -4.59 31.24
C GLY A 66 -13.28 -4.45 29.74
N LYS A 67 -12.67 -3.44 29.14
CA LYS A 67 -12.45 -3.39 27.70
C LYS A 67 -11.72 -4.68 27.33
N ASN A 68 -12.47 -5.66 26.86
CA ASN A 68 -11.96 -6.76 26.06
C ASN A 68 -11.38 -6.14 24.78
N ASN A 69 -10.18 -5.56 24.87
CA ASN A 69 -9.35 -5.20 23.74
C ASN A 69 -8.85 -6.51 23.12
N LYS A 70 -9.76 -7.25 22.49
CA LYS A 70 -9.38 -8.25 21.51
C LYS A 70 -8.56 -7.48 20.46
N PRO A 71 -7.34 -7.92 20.11
CA PRO A 71 -6.56 -7.24 19.09
C PRO A 71 -7.42 -7.13 17.84
N THR A 72 -7.79 -5.90 17.46
CA THR A 72 -8.55 -5.67 16.24
C THR A 72 -7.69 -6.20 15.10
N LYS A 73 -8.18 -7.24 14.41
CA LYS A 73 -7.49 -7.81 13.25
C LYS A 73 -7.23 -6.66 12.27
N LEU A 74 -5.96 -6.36 11.99
CA LEU A 74 -5.57 -5.35 11.01
C LEU A 74 -6.15 -5.72 9.64
N SER A 75 -6.74 -4.74 8.95
CA SER A 75 -7.27 -4.99 7.59
C SER A 75 -6.14 -5.07 6.59
N THR A 76 -6.20 -6.03 5.67
CA THR A 76 -5.30 -6.12 4.51
C THR A 76 -5.93 -5.56 3.24
N ASN A 77 -7.07 -4.86 3.36
CA ASN A 77 -7.80 -4.28 2.23
C ASN A 77 -7.58 -2.76 2.19
N VAL A 78 -7.01 -2.26 1.09
CA VAL A 78 -6.74 -0.83 0.88
C VAL A 78 -7.99 0.04 0.98
N GLU A 79 -9.18 -0.48 0.65
CA GLU A 79 -10.43 0.27 0.79
C GLU A 79 -10.73 0.67 2.23
N ASP A 80 -10.35 -0.15 3.20
CA ASP A 80 -10.66 0.13 4.60
C ASP A 80 -9.82 1.31 5.11
N TYR A 81 -8.57 1.40 4.65
CA TYR A 81 -7.72 2.58 4.87
C TYR A 81 -8.26 3.80 4.13
N TYR A 82 -8.66 3.63 2.86
CA TYR A 82 -9.25 4.70 2.07
C TYR A 82 -10.51 5.29 2.73
N LYS A 83 -11.40 4.47 3.29
CA LYS A 83 -12.62 4.94 4.00
C LYS A 83 -12.28 5.85 5.18
N LEU A 84 -11.25 5.50 5.95
CA LEU A 84 -10.78 6.34 7.07
C LEU A 84 -10.11 7.62 6.57
N TRP A 85 -9.28 7.50 5.54
CA TRP A 85 -8.58 8.62 4.93
C TRP A 85 -9.55 9.64 4.33
N VAL A 86 -10.51 9.18 3.52
CA VAL A 86 -11.48 10.07 2.85
C VAL A 86 -12.37 10.77 3.86
N LYS A 87 -12.72 10.13 4.97
CA LYS A 87 -13.47 10.77 6.06
C LYS A 87 -12.72 11.99 6.60
N LYS A 88 -11.42 11.85 6.90
CA LYS A 88 -10.58 12.96 7.38
C LYS A 88 -10.49 14.08 6.33
N VAL A 89 -10.25 13.74 5.07
CA VAL A 89 -10.16 14.71 3.97
C VAL A 89 -11.47 15.48 3.80
N MET A 90 -12.60 14.80 3.88
CA MET A 90 -13.92 15.42 3.77
C MET A 90 -14.22 16.34 4.97
N GLU A 91 -13.81 15.95 6.18
CA GLU A 91 -13.94 16.81 7.36
C GLU A 91 -13.11 18.09 7.22
N ASP A 92 -11.89 17.98 6.70
CA ASP A 92 -11.01 19.13 6.48
C ASP A 92 -11.49 20.00 5.30
N ALA A 93 -11.96 19.39 4.21
CA ALA A 93 -12.58 20.12 3.09
C ALA A 93 -13.79 20.95 3.55
N LYS A 94 -14.65 20.34 4.38
CA LYS A 94 -15.80 21.03 4.97
C LYS A 94 -15.40 22.23 5.83
N LYS A 95 -14.37 22.09 6.69
CA LYS A 95 -13.85 23.20 7.51
C LYS A 95 -13.34 24.37 6.66
N ASN A 96 -12.87 24.08 5.44
CA ASN A 96 -12.35 25.08 4.51
C ASN A 96 -13.40 25.60 3.52
N GLY A 97 -14.69 25.27 3.70
CA GLY A 97 -15.80 25.78 2.87
C GLY A 97 -16.04 25.01 1.56
N PHE A 98 -15.40 23.85 1.38
CA PHE A 98 -15.66 22.96 0.24
C PHE A 98 -16.74 21.94 0.62
N GLU A 99 -18.01 22.25 0.38
CA GLU A 99 -19.14 21.39 0.71
C GLU A 99 -19.56 20.49 -0.47
N GLY A 100 -20.00 19.26 -0.16
CA GLY A 100 -20.82 18.44 -1.07
C GLY A 100 -20.10 17.53 -2.06
N SER A 101 -18.86 17.80 -2.43
CA SER A 101 -18.10 16.95 -3.35
C SER A 101 -17.28 15.88 -2.64
N LYS A 102 -17.08 14.72 -3.25
CA LYS A 102 -16.20 13.64 -2.75
C LYS A 102 -15.05 13.40 -3.73
N PRO A 103 -13.86 12.96 -3.26
CA PRO A 103 -12.82 12.49 -4.16
C PRO A 103 -13.31 11.40 -5.11
N GLU A 104 -12.80 11.40 -6.33
CA GLU A 104 -13.13 10.44 -7.37
C GLU A 104 -12.12 9.29 -7.36
N ILE A 105 -12.56 8.04 -7.30
CA ILE A 105 -11.66 6.89 -7.46
C ILE A 105 -11.42 6.69 -8.96
N GLN A 106 -10.21 7.01 -9.42
CA GLN A 106 -9.79 6.89 -10.82
C GLN A 106 -9.21 5.51 -11.15
N VAL A 107 -8.47 4.91 -10.21
CA VAL A 107 -7.94 3.54 -10.33
C VAL A 107 -8.20 2.82 -9.03
N LYS A 108 -8.66 1.58 -9.14
CA LYS A 108 -8.98 0.70 -8.02
C LYS A 108 -8.42 -0.69 -8.27
N ASP A 109 -7.24 -0.97 -7.73
CA ASP A 109 -6.53 -2.24 -7.87
C ASP A 109 -6.35 -2.88 -6.49
N ILE A 110 -7.44 -3.47 -5.98
CA ILE A 110 -7.51 -4.02 -4.63
C ILE A 110 -6.55 -5.20 -4.46
N SER A 111 -6.36 -6.01 -5.50
CA SER A 111 -5.43 -7.15 -5.49
C SER A 111 -3.99 -6.76 -5.18
N ASN A 112 -3.57 -5.58 -5.65
CA ASN A 112 -2.23 -5.06 -5.40
C ASN A 112 -2.22 -3.97 -4.30
N GLY A 113 -3.34 -3.79 -3.59
CA GLY A 113 -3.45 -2.79 -2.53
C GLY A 113 -3.29 -1.35 -3.03
N TYR A 114 -3.63 -1.05 -4.28
CA TYR A 114 -3.40 0.25 -4.90
C TYR A 114 -4.67 1.00 -5.27
N MET A 115 -4.66 2.32 -5.07
CA MET A 115 -5.71 3.22 -5.54
C MET A 115 -5.13 4.52 -6.08
N LYS A 116 -5.80 5.09 -7.09
CA LYS A 116 -5.59 6.47 -7.55
C LYS A 116 -6.88 7.25 -7.35
N VAL A 117 -6.78 8.39 -6.68
CA VAL A 117 -7.93 9.18 -6.23
C VAL A 117 -7.79 10.62 -6.72
N GLY A 118 -8.66 11.05 -7.62
CA GLY A 118 -8.74 12.42 -8.10
C GLY A 118 -9.34 13.35 -7.06
N LEU A 119 -8.74 14.54 -6.91
CA LEU A 119 -9.17 15.54 -5.93
C LEU A 119 -9.90 16.73 -6.57
N MET A 120 -9.97 16.79 -7.91
CA MET A 120 -10.66 17.85 -8.65
C MET A 120 -12.10 18.11 -8.20
N PRO A 121 -12.92 17.09 -7.86
CA PRO A 121 -14.26 17.36 -7.33
C PRO A 121 -14.26 18.22 -6.06
N LEU A 122 -13.20 18.13 -5.23
CA LEU A 122 -13.00 18.95 -4.04
C LEU A 122 -12.45 20.36 -4.34
N GLY A 123 -12.31 20.75 -5.61
CA GLY A 123 -11.66 22.00 -6.00
C GLY A 123 -10.14 21.97 -5.82
N ILE A 124 -9.55 20.80 -5.57
CA ILE A 124 -8.11 20.62 -5.38
C ILE A 124 -7.53 20.05 -6.68
N THR A 125 -6.65 20.80 -7.34
CA THR A 125 -5.97 20.33 -8.53
C THR A 125 -5.04 19.16 -8.18
N GLY A 126 -5.27 18.01 -8.82
CA GLY A 126 -4.38 16.85 -8.72
C GLY A 126 -5.06 15.55 -8.33
N TYR A 127 -4.24 14.61 -7.87
CA TYR A 127 -4.66 13.28 -7.43
C TYR A 127 -3.73 12.74 -6.37
N ASN A 128 -4.24 11.81 -5.57
CA ASN A 128 -3.43 11.00 -4.67
C ASN A 128 -3.26 9.60 -5.22
N THR A 129 -2.06 9.06 -5.10
CA THR A 129 -1.82 7.61 -5.23
C THR A 129 -1.67 7.02 -3.85
N MET A 130 -2.22 5.82 -3.67
CA MET A 130 -2.27 5.14 -2.40
C MET A 130 -1.84 3.70 -2.58
N THR A 131 -0.96 3.21 -1.70
CA THR A 131 -0.51 1.81 -1.69
C THR A 131 -0.56 1.25 -0.28
N LEU A 132 -1.12 0.05 -0.12
CA LEU A 132 -1.09 -0.73 1.11
C LEU A 132 -0.03 -1.83 0.98
N TRP A 133 0.93 -1.84 1.90
CA TRP A 133 1.90 -2.93 2.06
C TRP A 133 1.50 -3.81 3.23
N VAL A 134 1.68 -5.11 3.07
CA VAL A 134 1.50 -6.12 4.13
C VAL A 134 2.84 -6.79 4.35
N ALA A 135 3.44 -6.58 5.52
CA ALA A 135 4.68 -7.23 5.91
C ALA A 135 4.44 -8.71 6.27
N GLN A 136 5.51 -9.51 6.27
CA GLN A 136 5.44 -10.94 6.57
C GLN A 136 4.87 -11.24 7.97
N ASN A 137 5.06 -10.32 8.93
CA ASN A 137 4.50 -10.40 10.27
C ASN A 137 3.01 -10.00 10.35
N GLY A 138 2.36 -9.73 9.22
CA GLY A 138 0.96 -9.30 9.14
C GLY A 138 0.74 -7.82 9.45
N GLN A 139 1.79 -7.06 9.76
CA GLN A 139 1.68 -5.61 9.94
C GLN A 139 1.45 -4.94 8.59
N THR A 140 0.65 -3.89 8.60
CA THR A 140 0.17 -3.22 7.39
C THR A 140 0.58 -1.75 7.42
N THR A 141 1.07 -1.23 6.30
CA THR A 141 1.42 0.19 6.16
C THR A 141 0.73 0.76 4.93
N PHE A 142 0.06 1.90 5.10
CA PHE A 142 -0.67 2.57 4.04
C PHE A 142 0.03 3.88 3.67
N GLY A 143 0.59 3.95 2.47
CA GLY A 143 1.25 5.14 1.96
C GLY A 143 0.29 5.97 1.11
N VAL A 144 0.27 7.28 1.33
CA VAL A 144 -0.46 8.25 0.53
C VAL A 144 0.53 9.25 -0.03
N LEU A 145 0.54 9.39 -1.34
CA LEU A 145 1.36 10.35 -2.06
C LEU A 145 0.44 11.31 -2.81
N SER A 146 0.62 12.61 -2.55
CA SER A 146 -0.09 13.67 -3.26
C SER A 146 0.69 14.13 -4.48
N HIS A 147 0.00 14.12 -5.62
CA HIS A 147 0.46 14.71 -6.88
C HIS A 147 -0.38 15.94 -7.12
N GLY A 148 0.26 17.12 -7.09
CA GLY A 148 -0.39 18.41 -7.31
C GLY A 148 -0.86 18.60 -8.76
N CYS A 149 -0.42 19.66 -9.44
CA CYS A 149 -0.80 20.00 -10.83
C CYS A 149 -0.37 19.00 -11.93
N GLY A 150 -0.35 17.71 -11.62
CA GLY A 150 0.13 16.63 -12.47
C GLY A 150 1.57 16.24 -12.14
N PRO A 151 2.10 15.22 -12.83
CA PRO A 151 3.42 14.67 -12.54
C PRO A 151 4.57 15.66 -12.81
N VAL A 152 4.29 16.76 -13.52
CA VAL A 152 5.30 17.77 -13.92
C VAL A 152 5.63 18.77 -12.81
N CYS A 153 4.77 18.87 -11.80
CA CYS A 153 4.91 19.84 -10.71
C CYS A 153 5.75 19.35 -9.53
N GLY A 154 6.45 18.22 -9.69
CA GLY A 154 7.05 17.50 -8.58
C GLY A 154 6.02 16.66 -7.83
N SER A 155 6.46 15.52 -7.31
CA SER A 155 5.66 14.72 -6.38
C SER A 155 5.83 15.29 -4.98
N GLY A 156 4.79 15.27 -4.16
CA GLY A 156 4.92 15.57 -2.74
C GLY A 156 5.70 14.50 -1.98
N ASN A 157 5.82 14.69 -0.67
CA ASN A 157 6.30 13.63 0.23
C ASN A 157 5.22 12.56 0.40
N VAL A 158 5.66 11.33 0.66
CA VAL A 158 4.78 10.23 1.04
C VAL A 158 4.50 10.32 2.53
N VAL A 159 3.21 10.25 2.89
CA VAL A 159 2.77 10.11 4.28
C VAL A 159 2.35 8.67 4.51
N PHE A 160 2.83 8.06 5.59
CA PHE A 160 2.54 6.66 5.93
C PHE A 160 1.63 6.56 7.14
N TYR A 161 0.68 5.64 7.06
CA TYR A 161 -0.29 5.40 8.11
C TYR A 161 -0.34 3.93 8.52
N GLN A 162 -0.65 3.69 9.79
CA GLN A 162 -1.13 2.42 10.30
C GLN A 162 -2.56 2.57 10.80
N MET A 163 -3.32 1.47 10.73
CA MET A 163 -4.67 1.44 11.28
C MET A 163 -4.60 1.06 12.76
N GLU A 164 -5.05 1.96 13.63
CA GLU A 164 -5.21 1.69 15.06
C GLU A 164 -6.69 1.82 15.40
N GLY A 165 -7.35 0.67 15.59
CA GLY A 165 -8.81 0.64 15.74
C GLY A 165 -9.50 1.17 14.47
N ASN A 166 -10.25 2.26 14.60
CA ASN A 166 -11.00 2.89 13.51
C ASN A 166 -10.40 4.26 13.12
N GLN A 167 -9.07 4.40 13.25
CA GLN A 167 -8.33 5.63 12.97
C GLN A 167 -7.05 5.32 12.19
N LEU A 168 -6.58 6.31 11.44
CA LEU A 168 -5.26 6.28 10.81
C LEU A 168 -4.27 7.04 11.69
N LYS A 169 -3.28 6.32 12.22
CA LYS A 169 -2.13 6.90 12.90
C LYS A 169 -1.04 7.18 11.89
N ASP A 170 -0.50 8.39 11.91
CA ASP A 170 0.69 8.74 11.13
C ASP A 170 1.92 8.03 11.71
N VAL A 171 2.62 7.28 10.87
CA VAL A 171 3.84 6.54 11.21
C VAL A 171 4.99 6.92 10.28
N THR A 172 4.89 8.08 9.60
CA THR A 172 5.87 8.51 8.59
C THR A 172 7.29 8.53 9.15
N GLU A 173 7.49 9.09 10.34
CA GLU A 173 8.82 9.14 10.96
C GLU A 173 9.38 7.76 11.34
N GLU A 174 8.52 6.80 11.66
CA GLU A 174 8.91 5.44 12.03
C GLU A 174 9.30 4.61 10.80
N VAL A 175 8.59 4.83 9.69
CA VAL A 175 8.64 4.00 8.48
C VAL A 175 9.61 4.56 7.44
N PHE A 176 9.56 5.88 7.21
CA PHE A 176 10.42 6.60 6.29
C PHE A 176 10.45 8.11 6.59
N SER A 177 11.43 8.52 7.41
CA SER A 177 11.49 9.87 7.98
C SER A 177 11.34 11.00 6.96
N ASN A 178 10.65 12.07 7.35
CA ASN A 178 10.57 13.28 6.51
C ASN A 178 11.94 13.88 6.25
N LYS A 179 12.88 13.73 7.19
CA LYS A 179 14.28 14.18 7.02
C LYS A 179 14.93 13.56 5.79
N GLU A 180 14.70 12.27 5.54
CA GLU A 180 15.27 11.59 4.38
C GLU A 180 14.59 12.01 3.08
N GLN A 181 13.27 12.18 3.08
CA GLN A 181 12.53 12.73 1.93
C GLN A 181 12.99 14.15 1.56
N MET A 182 13.11 15.03 2.57
CA MET A 182 13.64 16.39 2.41
C MET A 182 15.10 16.42 1.98
N ARG A 183 15.91 15.43 2.37
CA ARG A 183 17.31 15.33 1.93
C ARG A 183 17.38 15.15 0.42
N ILE A 184 16.50 14.32 -0.15
CA ILE A 184 16.44 14.07 -1.60
C ILE A 184 15.94 15.32 -2.35
N ASP A 185 14.91 15.98 -1.83
CA ASP A 185 14.40 17.25 -2.38
C ASP A 185 15.47 18.34 -2.40
N LYS A 186 16.20 18.52 -1.29
CA LYS A 186 17.33 19.44 -1.24
C LYS A 186 18.41 19.11 -2.28
N GLN A 187 18.72 17.82 -2.49
CA GLN A 187 19.66 17.40 -3.53
C GLN A 187 19.14 17.69 -4.95
N ALA A 188 17.82 17.64 -5.18
CA ALA A 188 17.22 18.07 -6.44
C ALA A 188 17.42 19.58 -6.66
N GLN A 189 17.14 20.39 -5.64
CA GLN A 189 17.30 21.85 -5.68
C GLN A 189 18.76 22.27 -5.92
N GLU A 190 19.73 21.60 -5.29
CA GLU A 190 21.16 21.86 -5.51
C GLU A 190 21.63 21.55 -6.95
N LYS A 191 20.92 20.68 -7.66
CA LYS A 191 21.18 20.35 -9.06
C LYS A 191 20.46 21.28 -10.05
N MET A 192 19.59 22.19 -9.57
CA MET A 192 18.99 23.19 -10.44
C MET A 192 20.09 24.09 -11.04
N PRO A 193 20.08 24.34 -12.36
CA PRO A 193 21.03 25.25 -12.98
C PRO A 193 20.88 26.66 -12.38
N LYS A 194 21.96 27.25 -11.87
CA LYS A 194 21.96 28.61 -11.28
C LYS A 194 21.51 29.72 -12.26
N ASN A 195 21.54 29.42 -13.56
CA ASN A 195 21.17 30.33 -14.64
C ASN A 195 19.86 29.89 -15.33
N ALA A 196 19.03 29.05 -14.68
CA ALA A 196 17.70 28.72 -15.16
C ALA A 196 16.77 29.94 -15.02
N ASN A 197 17.01 30.96 -15.84
CA ASN A 197 15.96 31.87 -16.25
C ASN A 197 15.05 31.08 -17.21
N SER A 198 13.74 31.29 -17.07
CA SER A 198 12.64 30.70 -17.86
C SER A 198 12.37 29.21 -17.68
N ALA A 199 11.27 28.91 -16.98
CA ALA A 199 10.14 28.01 -17.32
C ALA A 199 10.35 26.61 -17.96
N ASP A 200 11.49 26.30 -18.58
CA ASP A 200 11.63 25.19 -19.52
C ASP A 200 12.39 23.98 -18.95
N ALA A 201 13.11 24.15 -17.83
CA ALA A 201 13.83 23.07 -17.17
C ALA A 201 13.73 23.18 -15.64
N ASN A 202 12.69 22.57 -15.05
CA ASN A 202 12.57 22.48 -13.60
C ASN A 202 13.15 21.14 -13.13
N VAL A 203 14.25 21.18 -12.37
CA VAL A 203 14.75 19.99 -11.68
C VAL A 203 13.93 19.80 -10.41
N GLY A 204 13.22 18.69 -10.29
CA GLY A 204 12.33 18.42 -9.16
C GLY A 204 12.62 17.08 -8.52
N PHE A 205 12.14 16.95 -7.29
CA PHE A 205 12.00 15.66 -6.65
C PHE A 205 10.76 14.94 -7.18
N TRP A 206 10.89 13.64 -7.41
CA TRP A 206 9.77 12.78 -7.79
C TRP A 206 9.71 11.56 -6.90
N THR A 207 8.49 11.09 -6.70
CA THR A 207 8.17 9.83 -6.01
C THR A 207 7.04 9.14 -6.75
N VAL A 208 7.12 7.82 -6.85
CA VAL A 208 6.06 6.97 -7.38
C VAL A 208 5.84 5.83 -6.40
N LEU A 209 4.59 5.71 -5.94
CA LEU A 209 4.15 4.53 -5.20
C LEU A 209 3.85 3.40 -6.19
N PRO A 210 4.25 2.16 -5.90
CA PRO A 210 4.04 1.04 -6.79
C PRO A 210 2.55 0.69 -6.86
N GLN A 211 2.03 0.55 -8.08
CA GLN A 211 0.78 -0.17 -8.29
C GLN A 211 0.98 -1.69 -8.13
N LYS A 212 2.17 -2.21 -8.46
CA LYS A 212 2.54 -3.62 -8.30
C LYS A 212 3.91 -3.72 -7.65
N GLY A 213 4.07 -4.69 -6.75
CA GLY A 213 5.31 -4.89 -5.99
C GLY A 213 5.43 -3.97 -4.77
N THR A 214 6.62 -3.92 -4.18
CA THR A 214 6.87 -3.28 -2.87
C THR A 214 7.85 -2.11 -2.93
N THR A 215 8.27 -1.72 -4.14
CA THR A 215 9.33 -0.72 -4.34
C THR A 215 8.74 0.66 -4.54
N ILE A 216 9.08 1.60 -3.66
CA ILE A 216 8.89 3.02 -3.93
C ILE A 216 10.05 3.49 -4.80
N GLN A 217 9.72 4.13 -5.91
CA GLN A 217 10.71 4.79 -6.75
C GLN A 217 10.74 6.27 -6.40
N MET A 218 11.92 6.81 -6.16
CA MET A 218 12.12 8.20 -5.79
C MET A 218 13.32 8.74 -6.52
N GLY A 219 13.45 10.06 -6.61
CA GLY A 219 14.69 10.63 -7.07
C GLY A 219 14.57 12.04 -7.58
N ILE A 220 15.47 12.35 -8.49
CA ILE A 220 15.59 13.67 -9.09
C ILE A 220 15.18 13.52 -10.54
N MET A 221 14.30 14.39 -11.02
CA MET A 221 13.90 14.47 -12.42
C MET A 221 14.14 15.89 -12.93
N SER A 222 14.36 16.04 -14.23
CA SER A 222 14.08 17.29 -14.92
C SER A 222 12.74 17.19 -15.60
N SER A 223 11.89 18.20 -15.45
CA SER A 223 10.76 18.37 -16.35
C SER A 223 11.15 19.25 -17.53
N ASN A 224 10.70 18.84 -18.71
CA ASN A 224 10.75 19.64 -19.91
C ASN A 224 9.32 20.09 -20.21
N LEU A 225 9.03 21.37 -19.97
CA LEU A 225 7.72 21.97 -20.20
C LEU A 225 7.56 22.51 -21.63
N SER A 226 8.60 22.36 -22.49
CA SER A 226 8.46 22.67 -23.91
C SER A 226 7.43 21.74 -24.57
N ASN A 227 6.85 22.19 -25.68
CA ASN A 227 5.70 21.56 -26.36
C ASN A 227 5.90 20.11 -26.86
N ASP A 228 7.05 19.49 -26.59
CA ASP A 228 7.30 18.09 -26.93
C ASP A 228 6.78 17.16 -25.83
N LYS A 229 5.61 16.57 -26.09
CA LYS A 229 4.86 15.74 -25.11
C LYS A 229 5.52 14.40 -24.81
N THR A 230 6.55 14.00 -25.56
CA THR A 230 7.13 12.65 -25.45
C THR A 230 8.10 12.51 -24.28
N GLU A 231 8.69 13.59 -23.77
CA GLU A 231 9.70 13.54 -22.70
C GLU A 231 9.50 14.63 -21.63
N MET A 232 8.27 14.80 -21.15
CA MET A 232 7.93 15.79 -20.12
C MET A 232 8.70 15.60 -18.79
N ILE A 233 9.19 14.39 -18.52
CA ILE A 233 9.92 14.03 -17.30
C ILE A 233 11.10 13.13 -17.68
N THR A 234 12.31 13.54 -17.33
CA THR A 234 13.54 12.75 -17.50
C THR A 234 14.18 12.49 -16.13
N PRO A 235 14.30 11.23 -15.68
CA PRO A 235 15.03 10.91 -14.44
C PRO A 235 16.51 11.29 -14.54
N ILE A 236 17.01 12.08 -13.59
CA ILE A 236 18.42 12.46 -13.44
C ILE A 236 19.12 11.50 -12.45
N ALA A 237 18.41 11.11 -11.40
CA ALA A 237 18.87 10.12 -10.43
C ALA A 237 17.66 9.34 -9.93
N GLU A 238 17.81 8.03 -9.80
CA GLU A 238 16.78 7.12 -9.29
C GLU A 238 17.30 6.46 -8.02
N LEU A 239 16.48 6.53 -6.98
CA LEU A 239 16.62 5.83 -5.71
C LEU A 239 15.46 4.86 -5.60
N GLN A 240 15.76 3.62 -5.21
CA GLN A 240 14.73 2.61 -4.99
C GLN A 240 14.69 2.27 -3.51
N TYR A 241 13.49 2.32 -2.94
CA TYR A 241 13.26 1.97 -1.55
C TYR A 241 12.34 0.76 -1.47
N ASN A 242 12.83 -0.33 -0.88
CA ASN A 242 12.04 -1.54 -0.66
C ASN A 242 11.52 -1.60 0.78
N VAL A 243 10.30 -2.11 0.94
CA VAL A 243 9.76 -2.46 2.25
C VAL A 243 10.47 -3.69 2.80
N ALA A 244 11.07 -3.58 3.97
CA ALA A 244 11.56 -4.68 4.77
C ALA A 244 11.15 -4.48 6.23
N ASN A 245 10.43 -5.46 6.80
CA ASN A 245 9.89 -5.39 8.16
C ASN A 245 9.16 -4.06 8.44
N ASN A 246 8.34 -3.62 7.48
CA ASN A 246 7.55 -2.39 7.57
C ASN A 246 8.35 -1.07 7.63
N THR A 247 9.64 -1.12 7.31
CA THR A 247 10.50 0.07 7.13
C THR A 247 11.01 0.13 5.69
N PHE A 248 11.22 1.33 5.16
CA PHE A 248 11.76 1.50 3.82
C PHE A 248 13.26 1.68 3.86
N LYS A 249 13.98 0.88 3.06
CA LYS A 249 15.44 0.92 2.97
C LYS A 249 15.88 1.14 1.53
N LEU A 250 16.89 1.97 1.36
CA LEU A 250 17.52 2.19 0.07
C LEU A 250 18.10 0.87 -0.45
N VAL A 251 17.85 0.57 -1.72
CA VAL A 251 18.43 -0.55 -2.44
C VAL A 251 19.33 0.03 -3.51
N GLU A 252 20.63 -0.21 -3.37
CA GLU A 252 21.60 0.17 -4.39
C GLU A 252 21.43 -0.73 -5.62
N LYS A 253 21.43 -0.11 -6.80
CA LYS A 253 21.47 -0.80 -8.10
C LYS A 253 22.92 -0.96 -8.56
#